data_AF-A0A935SL69-F1
#
_entry.id   AF-A0A935SL69-F1
#
_cell.length_a   1.000
_cell.length_b   1.000
_cell.length_c   1.000
_cell.angle_alpha   90.00
_cell.angle_beta   90.00
_cell.angle_gamma   90.00
#
_symmetry.space_group_name_H-M   'P 1'
#
loop_
_entity.id
_entity.type
_entity.pdbx_description
1 polymer ?
#
loop_
_entity_poly.entity_id
_entity_poly.type
_entity_poly.pdbx_seq_one_letter_code
_entity_poly.pdbx_strand_id
1 'polypeptide(L)' 'MGDKKHAFQLTFDVFNLTNLINKDWGRQNFVTNQAFTILNTTTVAGQKGYNFINRVPWTPSFGSRWQGQVGIRYTFN' A
#
# COMPACT_ATOMS: atom_id res chain seq x y z
N MET A 1 31.10 -16.31 43.15
CA MET A 1 30.13 -17.16 42.44
C MET A 1 29.40 -16.25 41.46
N GLY A 2 29.58 -16.47 40.16
CA GLY A 2 29.05 -15.58 39.12
C GLY A 2 27.61 -15.94 38.80
N ASP A 3 26.68 -15.06 39.12
CA ASP A 3 25.28 -15.19 38.70
C ASP A 3 25.21 -15.10 37.18
N LYS A 4 24.79 -16.19 36.54
CA LYS A 4 24.47 -16.19 35.11
C LYS A 4 23.23 -15.32 34.92
N LYS A 5 23.40 -14.16 34.27
CA LYS A 5 22.28 -13.26 33.97
C LYS A 5 21.63 -13.71 32.66
N HIS A 6 20.38 -14.13 32.78
CA HIS A 6 19.51 -14.41 31.64
C HIS A 6 18.67 -13.17 31.34
N ALA A 7 18.75 -12.65 30.13
CA ALA A 7 17.94 -11.51 29.70
C ALA A 7 17.13 -11.89 28.45
N PHE A 8 15.82 -11.71 28.52
CA PHE A 8 14.91 -11.84 27.38
C PHE A 8 14.46 -10.45 26.92
N GLN A 9 14.57 -10.18 25.63
CA GLN A 9 14.20 -8.91 25.01
C GLN A 9 13.25 -9.19 23.86
N LEU A 10 12.15 -8.45 23.82
CA LEU A 10 11.17 -8.49 22.75
C LEU A 10 11.02 -7.09 22.18
N THR A 11 11.12 -6.96 20.86
CA THR A 11 10.99 -5.69 20.15
C THR A 11 9.90 -5.79 19.10
N PHE A 12 9.17 -4.69 18.90
CA PHE A 12 8.17 -4.57 17.87
C PHE A 12 8.25 -3.18 17.25
N ASP A 13 8.57 -3.14 15.96
CA ASP A 13 8.75 -1.92 15.20
C ASP A 13 7.73 -1.89 14.07
N VAL A 14 7.01 -0.77 13.92
CA VAL A 14 5.99 -0.59 12.87
C VAL A 14 6.28 0.68 12.09
N PHE A 15 6.48 0.53 10.79
CA PHE A 15 6.60 1.63 9.84
C PHE A 15 5.27 1.85 9.12
N ASN A 16 4.95 3.13 8.89
CA ASN A 16 3.70 3.55 8.23
C ASN A 16 2.44 3.19 9.04
N LEU A 17 2.48 3.41 10.37
CA LEU A 17 1.38 3.11 11.30
C LEU A 17 0.06 3.78 10.91
N THR A 18 0.11 4.98 10.35
CA THR A 18 -1.06 5.69 9.84
C THR A 18 -1.78 4.90 8.73
N ASN A 19 -1.03 4.24 7.86
CA ASN A 19 -1.58 3.35 6.83
C ASN A 19 -2.04 1.98 7.36
N LEU A 20 -1.55 1.55 8.53
CA LEU A 20 -2.10 0.41 9.27
C LEU A 20 -3.50 0.74 9.81
N ILE A 21 -3.67 1.94 10.37
CA ILE A 21 -4.96 2.42 10.90
C ILE A 21 -5.94 2.71 9.76
N ASN A 22 -5.46 3.31 8.66
CA ASN A 22 -6.30 3.60 7.51
C ASN A 22 -5.53 3.44 6.18
N LYS A 23 -5.86 2.37 5.45
CA LYS A 23 -5.31 2.06 4.12
C LYS A 23 -5.62 3.08 3.02
N ASP A 24 -6.52 4.02 3.27
CA ASP A 24 -6.97 5.01 2.29
C ASP A 24 -6.22 6.34 2.41
N TRP A 25 -5.40 6.52 3.45
CA TRP A 25 -4.52 7.67 3.60
C TRP A 25 -3.25 7.54 2.74
N GLY A 26 -2.75 8.67 2.23
CA GLY A 26 -1.50 8.72 1.45
C GLY A 26 -1.57 7.98 0.11
N ARG A 27 -2.76 7.70 -0.43
CA ARG A 27 -2.92 7.16 -1.78
C ARG A 27 -2.58 8.23 -2.81
N GLN A 28 -1.46 8.04 -3.50
CA GLN A 28 -1.06 8.89 -4.60
C GLN A 28 -1.59 8.31 -5.91
N ASN A 29 -2.56 8.99 -6.50
CA ASN A 29 -3.17 8.58 -7.77
C ASN A 29 -2.27 9.05 -8.92
N PHE A 30 -1.48 8.15 -9.50
CA PHE A 30 -0.65 8.46 -10.67
C PHE A 30 -1.22 7.80 -11.92
N VAL A 31 -1.44 8.60 -12.96
CA VAL A 31 -1.77 8.11 -14.30
C VAL A 31 -0.47 8.05 -15.10
N THR A 32 0.06 6.85 -15.29
CA THR A 32 1.20 6.64 -16.20
C THR A 32 0.76 7.00 -17.64
N ASN A 33 1.59 7.78 -18.35
CA ASN A 33 1.41 8.19 -19.76
C ASN A 33 0.34 9.25 -20.11
N GLN A 34 -0.26 9.99 -19.15
CA GLN A 34 -1.27 11.06 -19.40
C GLN A 34 -2.48 10.67 -20.28
N ALA A 35 -2.53 9.47 -20.85
CA ALA A 35 -3.57 8.94 -21.69
C ALA A 35 -4.64 8.26 -20.82
N PHE A 36 -5.34 9.07 -20.02
CA PHE A 36 -6.56 8.62 -19.37
C PHE A 36 -7.77 9.05 -20.20
N THR A 37 -8.19 8.16 -21.10
CA THR A 37 -9.38 8.40 -21.92
C THR A 37 -10.62 7.88 -21.19
N ILE A 38 -11.48 8.80 -20.76
CA ILE A 38 -12.77 8.50 -20.09
C ILE A 38 -13.91 8.19 -21.06
N LEU A 39 -13.72 8.46 -22.35
CA LEU A 39 -14.73 8.31 -23.41
C LEU A 39 -14.26 7.30 -24.46
N ASN A 40 -15.00 6.20 -24.62
CA ASN A 40 -14.80 5.31 -25.76
C ASN A 40 -15.77 5.71 -26.88
N THR A 41 -15.29 5.72 -28.12
CA THR A 41 -16.16 5.92 -29.29
C THR A 41 -16.86 4.61 -29.60
N THR A 42 -18.18 4.61 -29.65
CA THR A 42 -18.98 3.44 -30.03
C THR A 42 -19.83 3.78 -31.25
N THR A 43 -20.10 2.78 -32.09
CA THR A 43 -21.07 2.91 -33.18
C THR A 43 -22.16 1.89 -32.96
N VAL A 44 -23.36 2.37 -32.69
CA VAL A 44 -24.55 1.52 -32.51
C VAL A 44 -25.54 1.89 -33.61
N ALA A 45 -25.92 0.92 -34.44
CA ALA A 45 -26.85 1.10 -35.56
C ALA A 45 -26.45 2.26 -36.52
N GLY A 46 -25.16 2.42 -36.81
CA GLY A 46 -24.66 3.46 -37.72
C GLY A 46 -24.56 4.88 -37.12
N GLN A 47 -24.97 5.07 -35.86
CA GLN A 47 -24.79 6.34 -35.15
C GLN A 47 -23.52 6.29 -34.30
N LYS A 48 -22.67 7.33 -34.45
CA LYS A 48 -21.48 7.51 -33.61
C LYS A 48 -21.90 8.10 -32.27
N GLY A 49 -21.54 7.43 -31.20
CA GLY A 49 -21.77 7.87 -29.83
C GLY A 49 -20.51 7.74 -28.98
N TYR A 50 -20.57 8.32 -27.78
CA TYR A 50 -19.53 8.17 -26.78
C TYR A 50 -20.09 7.40 -25.60
N ASN A 51 -19.29 6.48 -25.05
CA ASN A 51 -19.63 5.75 -23.85
C ASN A 51 -18.61 6.04 -22.76
N PHE A 52 -19.08 6.25 -21.53
CA PHE A 52 -18.19 6.45 -20.39
C PHE A 52 -17.57 5.13 -19.96
N ILE A 53 -16.24 5.10 -19.84
CA ILE A 53 -15.54 3.93 -19.34
C ILE A 53 -15.33 4.09 -17.84
N ASN A 54 -15.94 3.23 -17.04
CA ASN A 54 -15.67 3.19 -15.60
C ASN A 54 -14.35 2.45 -15.34
N ARG A 55 -13.23 3.12 -15.63
CA ARG A 55 -11.89 2.62 -15.37
C ARG A 55 -11.36 3.26 -14.10
N VAL A 56 -10.80 2.45 -13.22
CA VAL A 56 -10.09 2.88 -12.01
C VAL A 56 -8.60 2.98 -12.38
N PRO A 57 -8.04 4.19 -12.62
CA PRO A 57 -6.70 4.33 -13.21
C PRO A 57 -5.55 4.26 -12.20
N TRP A 58 -5.83 4.00 -10.92
CA TRP A 58 -4.81 3.99 -9.89
C TRP A 58 -4.42 2.56 -9.52
N THR A 59 -3.14 2.27 -9.71
CA THR A 59 -2.46 1.14 -9.08
C THR A 59 -1.97 1.56 -7.69
N PRO A 60 -2.24 0.79 -6.63
CA PRO A 60 -1.77 1.11 -5.28
C PRO A 60 -0.23 1.22 -5.27
N SER A 61 0.27 2.36 -4.78
CA SER A 61 1.70 2.63 -4.61
C SER A 61 2.29 1.82 -3.45
N PHE A 62 3.53 1.34 -3.61
CA PHE A 62 4.30 0.67 -2.54
C PHE A 62 4.41 1.53 -1.27
N GLY A 63 4.35 2.86 -1.39
CA GLY A 63 4.44 3.79 -0.25
C GLY A 63 3.23 3.81 0.68
N SER A 64 2.09 3.21 0.30
CA SER A 64 0.86 3.20 1.11
C SER A 64 0.70 1.95 1.99
N ARG A 65 1.74 1.10 2.08
CA ARG A 65 1.72 -0.16 2.85
C ARG A 65 2.38 0.05 4.21
N TRP A 66 1.77 -0.52 5.25
CA TRP A 66 2.43 -0.66 6.54
C TRP A 66 3.39 -1.85 6.51
N GLN A 67 4.47 -1.76 7.28
CA GLN A 67 5.47 -2.82 7.43
C GLN A 67 5.81 -2.93 8.90
N GLY A 68 5.89 -4.15 9.42
CA GLY A 68 6.23 -4.40 10.81
C GLY A 68 7.38 -5.40 10.92
N GLN A 69 8.19 -5.23 11.96
CA GLN A 69 9.25 -6.16 12.34
C GLN A 69 9.08 -6.56 13.81
N VAL A 70 9.14 -7.86 14.08
CA VAL A 70 9.18 -8.41 15.44
C VAL A 70 10.57 -9.00 15.66
N GLY A 71 11.19 -8.63 16.78
CA GLY A 71 12.49 -9.14 17.20
C GLY A 71 12.37 -9.87 18.53
N ILE A 72 13.02 -11.02 18.64
CA ILE A 72 13.20 -11.74 19.90
C ILE A 72 14.70 -11.95 20.10
N ARG A 73 15.22 -11.54 21.25
CA ARG A 73 16.62 -11.75 21.63
C ARG A 73 16.67 -12.36 23.02
N TYR A 74 17.53 -13.36 23.15
CA TYR A 74 17.86 -13.98 24.42
C TYR A 74 19.37 -13.93 24.61
N THR A 75 19.82 -13.43 25.76
CA THR A 75 21.24 -13.20 26.06
C THR A 75 21.62 -13.91 27.35
N PHE A 76 22.77 -14.57 27.32
CA PHE A 76 23.40 -15.23 28.47
C PHE A 76 24.69 -14.48 28.79
N ASN A 77 24.84 -14.01 30.04
CA ASN A 77 26.05 -13.33 30.53
C ASN A 77 26.52 -13.98 31.83
#